data_AF-A0A4Y2NVD9-F1
#
_entry.id   AF-A0A4Y2NVD9-F1
#
_cell.length_a   1.000
_cell.length_b   1.000
_cell.length_c   1.000
_cell.angle_alpha   90.00
_cell.angle_beta   90.00
_cell.angle_gamma   90.00
#
_symmetry.space_group_name_H-M   'P 1'
#
loop_
_entity.id
_entity.type
_entity.pdbx_description
1 polymer ?
#
loop_
_entity_poly.entity_id
_entity_poly.type
_entity_poly.pdbx_seq_one_letter_code
_entity_poly.pdbx_strand_id
1 'polypeptide(L)'
;MTYPLLFPRGQCSWNTGMEHVEERRTAKRTRVTQLQYYAYRLSQRNGFSILHNSVRLAVHLPQQQPIVYQDGQEAQAIERTALRKTTLTSWFELNKNDPSAHISYSDIPQHYVFDKSTTNWKKRQRGGQNVIGRLPVVRILRYSFPESL
;
A
#
# COMPACT_ATOMS: atom_id res chain seq x y z
N MET A 1 17.06 -0.29 9.27
CA MET A 1 16.02 0.58 9.88
C MET A 1 14.94 0.85 8.84
N THR A 2 13.67 0.59 9.14
CA THR A 2 12.54 0.79 8.21
C THR A 2 11.79 2.04 8.62
N TYR A 3 11.87 3.11 7.83
CA TYR A 3 11.10 4.34 8.08
C TYR A 3 9.64 4.12 7.67
N PRO A 4 8.65 4.41 8.54
CA PRO A 4 7.26 4.38 8.13
C PRO A 4 7.03 5.48 7.08
N LEU A 5 6.65 5.08 5.86
CA LEU A 5 6.25 6.01 4.81
C LEU A 5 5.01 6.76 5.29
N LEU A 6 5.21 8.01 5.73
CA LEU A 6 4.14 8.87 6.20
C LEU A 6 3.18 9.25 5.07
N PHE A 7 3.65 9.20 3.82
CA PHE A 7 2.94 9.67 2.63
C PHE A 7 2.74 8.53 1.61
N PRO A 8 1.87 7.55 1.90
CA PRO A 8 1.66 6.40 1.03
C PRO A 8 1.11 6.75 -0.36
N ARG A 9 0.55 7.96 -0.55
CA ARG A 9 0.05 8.47 -1.84
C ARG A 9 0.93 9.57 -2.46
N GLY A 10 2.19 9.72 -2.01
CA GLY A 10 3.08 10.76 -2.53
C GLY A 10 2.70 12.20 -2.16
N GLN A 11 1.91 12.37 -1.09
CA GLN A 11 1.55 13.69 -0.57
C GLN A 11 2.78 14.50 -0.18
N CYS A 12 2.71 15.83 -0.37
CA CYS A 12 3.77 16.73 0.06
C CYS A 12 3.96 16.66 1.58
N SER A 13 5.23 16.60 1.97
CA SER A 13 5.64 16.80 3.37
C SER A 13 5.36 18.23 3.82
N TRP A 14 5.72 18.53 5.07
CA TRP A 14 5.68 19.89 5.57
C TRP A 14 6.42 20.86 4.61
N ASN A 15 5.85 22.04 4.41
CA ASN A 15 6.48 23.13 3.65
C ASN A 15 6.26 24.47 4.37
N THR A 16 7.09 25.47 4.05
CA THR A 16 7.11 26.79 4.69
C THR A 16 5.87 27.65 4.39
N GLY A 17 5.08 27.28 3.38
CA GLY A 17 3.82 27.92 3.03
C GLY A 17 2.60 27.37 3.79
N MET A 18 2.75 26.36 4.66
CA MET A 18 1.63 25.82 5.43
C MET A 18 1.20 26.77 6.54
N GLU A 19 -0.03 27.28 6.44
CA GLU A 19 -0.61 28.19 7.43
C GLU A 19 -1.55 27.48 8.40
N HIS A 20 -1.69 28.05 9.61
CA HIS A 20 -2.70 27.61 10.56
C HIS A 20 -4.11 27.93 10.03
N VAL A 21 -5.13 27.19 10.48
CA VAL A 21 -6.52 27.63 10.35
C VAL A 21 -6.70 28.96 11.09
N GLU A 22 -7.54 29.86 10.60
CA GLU A 22 -7.67 31.24 11.12
C GLU A 22 -7.86 31.29 12.64
N GLU A 23 -8.69 30.39 13.17
CA GLU A 23 -8.96 30.22 14.61
C GLU A 23 -7.70 29.97 15.46
N ARG A 24 -6.68 29.33 14.89
CA ARG A 24 -5.41 29.01 15.57
C ARG A 24 -4.26 29.94 15.15
N ARG A 25 -4.50 30.92 14.28
CA ARG A 25 -3.51 31.93 13.92
C ARG A 25 -3.37 32.91 15.07
N THR A 26 -2.14 33.28 15.37
CA THR A 26 -1.83 34.41 16.26
C THR A 26 -1.02 35.42 15.47
N ALA A 27 -1.06 36.71 15.84
CA ALA A 27 -0.26 37.76 15.21
C ALA A 27 1.24 37.41 15.06
N LYS A 28 1.78 36.62 15.99
CA LYS A 28 3.18 36.13 15.97
C LYS A 28 3.37 34.79 15.25
N ARG A 29 2.31 33.99 15.07
CA ARG A 29 2.40 32.62 14.56
C ARG A 29 1.26 32.34 13.60
N THR A 30 1.54 32.59 12.33
CA THR A 30 0.62 32.32 11.21
C THR A 30 0.89 30.97 10.55
N ARG A 31 2.11 30.45 10.66
CA ARG A 31 2.58 29.24 9.99
C ARG A 31 2.60 28.02 10.90
N VAL A 32 2.24 26.87 10.33
CA VAL A 32 2.36 25.55 10.97
C VAL A 32 3.84 25.18 11.01
N THR A 33 4.33 24.78 12.17
CA THR A 33 5.70 24.28 12.31
C THR A 33 5.83 22.82 11.88
N GLN A 34 7.03 22.43 11.45
CA GLN A 34 7.34 21.05 11.12
C GLN A 34 6.99 20.08 12.27
N LEU A 35 7.29 20.46 13.52
CA LEU A 35 6.95 19.68 14.71
C LEU A 35 5.43 19.49 14.86
N GLN A 36 4.64 20.55 14.74
CA GLN A 36 3.17 20.46 14.82
C GLN A 36 2.60 19.58 13.69
N TYR A 37 3.13 19.70 12.48
CA TYR A 37 2.71 18.89 11.34
C TYR A 37 2.93 17.40 11.59
N TYR A 38 4.14 17.00 11.99
CA TYR A 38 4.44 15.58 12.23
C TYR A 38 3.76 15.05 13.49
N ALA A 39 3.65 15.85 14.56
CA ALA A 39 2.87 15.49 15.74
C ALA A 39 1.39 15.23 15.37
N TYR A 40 0.79 16.07 14.52
CA TYR A 40 -0.55 15.85 14.00
C TYR A 40 -0.64 14.58 13.15
N ARG A 41 0.35 14.28 12.30
CA ARG A 41 0.34 13.08 11.45
C ARG A 41 0.49 11.79 12.24
N LEU A 42 1.23 11.83 13.36
CA LEU A 42 1.54 10.67 14.21
C LEU A 42 0.58 10.51 15.39
N SER A 43 -0.24 11.51 15.70
CA SER A 43 -1.17 11.45 16.83
C SER A 43 -2.13 10.26 16.67
N GLN A 44 -2.20 9.40 17.68
CA GLN A 44 -3.23 8.38 17.76
C GLN A 44 -4.59 9.05 17.96
N ARG A 45 -5.60 8.64 17.20
CA ARG A 45 -6.98 9.16 17.27
C ARG A 45 -7.92 7.97 17.26
N ASN A 46 -9.14 8.16 17.76
CA ASN A 46 -10.22 7.17 17.69
C ASN A 46 -10.67 6.84 16.24
N GLY A 47 -10.04 7.42 15.22
CA GLY A 47 -10.34 7.24 13.79
C GLY A 47 -9.26 6.47 13.02
N PHE A 48 -9.13 6.75 11.72
CA PHE A 48 -8.19 6.08 10.82
C PHE A 48 -6.72 6.38 11.19
N SER A 49 -5.97 5.34 11.58
CA SER A 49 -4.52 5.39 11.73
C SER A 49 -3.85 4.81 10.49
N ILE A 50 -3.08 5.64 9.78
CA ILE A 50 -2.30 5.23 8.59
C ILE A 50 -1.33 4.10 8.92
N LEU A 51 -0.84 4.04 10.16
CA LEU A 51 0.12 3.05 10.63
C LEU A 51 -0.51 1.68 10.79
N HIS A 52 -1.65 1.62 11.48
CA HIS A 52 -2.33 0.38 11.87
C HIS A 52 -3.18 -0.21 10.74
N ASN A 53 -3.75 0.64 9.88
CA ASN A 53 -4.70 0.21 8.85
C ASN A 53 -4.08 0.23 7.44
N SER A 54 -2.94 -0.46 7.30
CA SER A 54 -2.24 -0.58 6.03
C SER A 54 -2.09 -2.03 5.61
N VAL A 55 -2.24 -2.29 4.32
CA VAL A 55 -2.06 -3.62 3.73
C VAL A 55 -0.86 -3.57 2.80
N ARG A 56 0.12 -4.46 3.01
CA ARG A 56 1.24 -4.61 2.10
C ARG A 56 0.77 -5.37 0.86
N LEU A 57 0.91 -4.75 -0.29
CA LEU A 57 0.59 -5.34 -1.59
C LEU A 57 1.85 -5.91 -2.22
N ALA A 58 1.74 -7.08 -2.85
CA ALA A 58 2.81 -7.67 -3.64
C ALA A 58 3.04 -6.85 -4.91
N VAL A 59 4.30 -6.58 -5.23
CA VAL A 59 4.73 -6.01 -6.52
C VAL A 59 5.91 -6.82 -6.99
N HIS A 60 5.77 -7.44 -8.15
CA HIS A 60 6.79 -8.27 -8.76
C HIS A 60 6.49 -8.38 -10.25
N LEU A 61 7.49 -8.83 -11.00
CA LEU A 61 7.36 -9.06 -12.42
C LEU A 61 6.87 -10.49 -12.69
N PRO A 62 6.51 -10.84 -13.93
CA PRO A 62 6.18 -12.22 -14.29
C PRO A 62 7.32 -13.15 -13.88
N GLN A 63 6.99 -14.25 -13.19
CA GLN A 63 7.92 -15.28 -12.69
C GLN A 63 9.01 -14.79 -11.70
N GLN A 64 8.99 -13.51 -11.31
CA GLN A 64 9.92 -12.95 -10.31
C GLN A 64 9.25 -12.74 -8.95
N GLN A 65 8.38 -13.69 -8.58
CA GLN A 65 7.73 -13.65 -7.28
C GLN A 65 8.76 -13.89 -6.16
N PRO A 66 8.76 -13.10 -5.09
CA PRO A 66 9.66 -13.35 -3.97
C PRO A 66 9.25 -14.63 -3.24
N ILE A 67 10.17 -15.59 -3.16
CA ILE A 67 9.99 -16.85 -2.45
C ILE A 67 10.81 -16.79 -1.16
N VAL A 68 10.16 -17.10 -0.03
CA VAL A 68 10.84 -17.26 1.26
C VAL A 68 10.86 -18.75 1.57
N TYR A 69 12.05 -19.30 1.81
CA TYR A 69 12.27 -20.71 2.10
C TYR A 69 13.25 -20.87 3.27
N GLN A 70 13.26 -22.05 3.87
CA GLN A 70 14.30 -22.49 4.79
C GLN A 70 15.32 -23.29 4.00
N ASP A 71 16.59 -23.22 4.41
CA ASP A 71 17.68 -23.97 3.77
C ASP A 71 17.32 -25.46 3.68
N GLY A 72 17.38 -26.03 2.47
CA GLY A 72 17.03 -27.42 2.18
C GLY A 72 15.55 -27.67 1.85
N GLN A 73 14.70 -26.63 1.81
CA GLN A 73 13.29 -26.72 1.40
C GLN A 73 12.97 -25.91 0.13
N GLU A 74 13.97 -25.62 -0.70
CA GLU A 74 13.87 -24.78 -1.88
C GLU A 74 12.80 -25.31 -2.86
N ALA A 75 12.87 -26.60 -3.19
CA ALA A 75 11.96 -27.23 -4.15
C ALA A 75 10.49 -27.17 -3.69
N GLN A 76 10.23 -27.47 -2.42
CA GLN A 76 8.88 -27.39 -1.86
C GLN A 76 8.36 -25.94 -1.83
N ALA A 77 9.23 -24.96 -1.59
CA ALA A 77 8.85 -23.56 -1.60
C ALA A 77 8.47 -23.07 -3.01
N ILE A 78 9.16 -23.57 -4.05
CA ILE A 78 8.83 -23.30 -5.45
C ILE A 78 7.43 -23.86 -5.78
N GLU A 79 7.17 -25.13 -5.45
CA GLU A 79 5.86 -25.75 -5.70
C GLU A 79 4.72 -25.03 -4.97
N ARG A 80 4.93 -24.67 -3.69
CA ARG A 80 3.95 -23.91 -2.91
C ARG A 80 3.68 -22.53 -3.49
N THR A 81 4.70 -21.87 -4.04
CA THR A 81 4.56 -20.55 -4.67
C THR A 81 3.80 -20.66 -5.99
N ALA A 82 4.07 -21.69 -6.79
CA ALA A 82 3.33 -21.93 -8.03
C ALA A 82 1.82 -22.15 -7.81
N LEU A 83 1.45 -22.76 -6.68
CA LEU A 83 0.06 -23.03 -6.32
C LEU A 83 -0.68 -21.84 -5.67
N ARG A 84 0.03 -20.88 -5.06
CA ARG A 84 -0.59 -19.77 -4.31
C ARG A 84 -0.62 -18.49 -5.12
N LYS A 85 -1.78 -17.84 -5.17
CA LYS A 85 -1.92 -16.51 -5.77
C LYS A 85 -1.38 -15.45 -4.81
N THR A 86 -0.60 -14.52 -5.34
CA THR A 86 -0.22 -13.30 -4.63
C THR A 86 -1.39 -12.32 -4.66
N THR A 87 -1.31 -11.26 -3.83
CA THR A 87 -2.30 -10.18 -3.88
C THR A 87 -2.36 -9.51 -5.25
N LEU A 88 -1.28 -9.58 -6.05
CA LEU A 88 -1.17 -8.98 -7.38
C LEU A 88 -1.79 -9.88 -8.44
N THR A 89 -1.44 -11.16 -8.46
CA THR A 89 -2.01 -12.11 -9.43
C THR A 89 -3.51 -12.28 -9.23
N SER A 90 -3.97 -12.36 -7.97
CA SER A 90 -5.39 -12.39 -7.65
C SER A 90 -6.12 -11.10 -8.06
N TRP A 91 -5.46 -9.95 -8.02
CA TRP A 91 -6.07 -8.69 -8.47
C TRP A 91 -6.27 -8.67 -10.00
N PHE A 92 -5.30 -9.18 -10.77
CA PHE A 92 -5.46 -9.32 -12.22
C PHE A 92 -6.64 -10.23 -12.58
N GLU A 93 -6.82 -11.34 -11.87
CA GLU A 93 -7.99 -12.20 -12.07
C GLU A 93 -9.29 -11.52 -11.68
N LEU A 94 -9.32 -10.80 -10.55
CA LEU A 94 -10.49 -10.05 -10.13
C LEU A 94 -10.90 -9.02 -11.20
N ASN A 95 -9.94 -8.28 -11.76
CA ASN A 95 -10.21 -7.31 -12.83
C ASN A 95 -10.80 -7.93 -14.10
N LYS A 96 -10.47 -9.19 -14.41
CA LYS A 96 -11.06 -9.88 -15.56
C LYS A 96 -12.54 -10.18 -15.36
N ASN A 97 -12.95 -10.42 -14.11
CA ASN A 97 -14.27 -10.94 -13.77
C ASN A 97 -15.26 -9.89 -13.21
N ASP A 98 -14.75 -8.80 -12.61
CA ASP A 98 -15.57 -7.76 -11.99
C ASP A 98 -15.14 -6.37 -12.51
N PRO A 99 -15.96 -5.70 -13.36
CA PRO A 99 -15.69 -4.33 -13.79
C PRO A 99 -15.60 -3.32 -12.65
N SER A 100 -16.26 -3.58 -11.52
CA SER A 100 -16.19 -2.72 -10.32
C SER A 100 -14.80 -2.72 -9.69
N ALA A 101 -13.96 -3.70 -10.03
CA ALA A 101 -12.60 -3.84 -9.52
C ALA A 101 -11.56 -3.08 -10.36
N HIS A 102 -11.97 -2.43 -11.48
CA HIS A 102 -11.12 -1.59 -12.35
C HIS A 102 -10.72 -0.26 -11.69
N ILE A 103 -10.22 -0.36 -10.47
CA ILE A 103 -9.65 0.72 -9.67
C ILE A 103 -8.15 0.51 -9.53
N SER A 104 -7.43 1.56 -9.13
CA SER A 104 -5.99 1.46 -8.90
C SER A 104 -5.67 0.35 -7.88
N TYR A 105 -4.62 -0.42 -8.15
CA TYR A 105 -4.18 -1.49 -7.27
C TYR A 105 -3.89 -0.99 -5.84
N SER A 106 -3.38 0.24 -5.69
CA SER A 106 -3.16 0.88 -4.38
C SER A 106 -4.45 1.11 -3.58
N ASP A 107 -5.58 1.24 -4.26
CA ASP A 107 -6.88 1.57 -3.67
C ASP A 107 -7.76 0.33 -3.47
N ILE A 108 -7.41 -0.82 -4.06
CA ILE A 108 -8.12 -2.09 -3.87
C ILE A 108 -8.39 -2.44 -2.41
N PRO A 109 -7.44 -2.30 -1.47
CA PRO A 109 -7.70 -2.58 -0.06
C PRO A 109 -8.81 -1.73 0.57
N GLN A 110 -9.18 -0.60 -0.03
CA GLN A 110 -10.31 0.22 0.41
C GLN A 110 -11.65 -0.47 0.09
N HIS A 111 -11.74 -1.19 -1.01
CA HIS A 111 -12.99 -1.78 -1.50
C HIS A 111 -13.07 -3.31 -1.32
N TYR A 112 -11.92 -3.97 -1.23
CA TYR A 112 -11.82 -5.42 -1.13
C TYR A 112 -10.93 -5.85 0.04
N VAL A 113 -11.16 -7.05 0.54
CA VAL A 113 -10.35 -7.74 1.55
C VAL A 113 -9.72 -8.96 0.90
N PHE A 114 -8.41 -9.12 1.06
CA PHE A 114 -7.72 -10.31 0.58
C PHE A 114 -7.91 -11.45 1.58
N ASP A 115 -8.55 -12.53 1.13
CA ASP A 115 -8.73 -13.75 1.90
C ASP A 115 -7.52 -14.66 1.69
N LYS A 116 -6.73 -14.85 2.76
CA LYS A 116 -5.49 -15.65 2.72
C LYS A 116 -5.73 -17.16 2.53
N SER A 117 -6.93 -17.64 2.86
CA SER A 117 -7.29 -19.05 2.73
C SER A 117 -7.59 -19.41 1.27
N THR A 118 -8.41 -18.60 0.60
CA THR A 118 -8.78 -18.77 -0.81
C THR A 118 -7.82 -18.05 -1.77
N THR A 119 -6.91 -17.23 -1.26
CA THR A 119 -6.00 -16.36 -2.02
C THR A 119 -6.71 -15.44 -3.01
N ASN A 120 -7.92 -15.00 -2.64
CA ASN A 120 -8.80 -14.20 -3.49
C ASN A 120 -9.22 -12.89 -2.82
N TRP A 121 -9.47 -11.88 -3.64
CA TRP A 121 -10.10 -10.63 -3.21
C TRP A 121 -11.61 -10.79 -3.09
N LYS A 122 -12.17 -10.41 -1.94
CA LYS A 122 -13.61 -10.40 -1.67
C LYS A 122 -14.09 -8.98 -1.40
N LYS A 123 -15.27 -8.63 -1.90
CA LYS A 123 -15.85 -7.30 -1.68
C LYS A 123 -16.01 -7.04 -0.19
N ARG A 124 -15.51 -5.89 0.27
CA ARG A 124 -15.48 -5.53 1.67
C ARG A 124 -16.87 -5.11 2.14
N GLN A 125 -17.28 -5.63 3.29
CA GLN A 125 -18.57 -5.32 3.90
C GLN A 125 -18.50 -4.15 4.91
N ARG A 126 -17.34 -3.91 5.55
CA ARG A 126 -17.16 -2.87 6.59
C ARG A 126 -15.77 -2.23 6.56
N GLY A 127 -15.68 -0.94 6.92
CA GLY A 127 -14.41 -0.23 7.17
C GLY A 127 -13.60 0.17 5.94
N GLY A 128 -14.23 0.26 4.75
CA GLY A 128 -13.50 0.40 3.49
C GLY A 128 -12.71 1.69 3.29
N GLN A 129 -13.21 2.81 3.78
CA GLN A 129 -12.52 4.10 3.59
C GLN A 129 -11.24 4.24 4.43
N ASN A 130 -11.02 3.33 5.36
CA ASN A 130 -9.99 3.42 6.39
C ASN A 130 -8.90 2.36 6.21
N VAL A 131 -8.53 2.02 4.96
CA VAL A 131 -7.43 1.08 4.67
C VAL A 131 -6.57 1.59 3.53
N ILE A 132 -5.25 1.57 3.66
CA ILE A 132 -4.33 1.99 2.60
C ILE A 132 -3.52 0.80 2.08
N GLY A 133 -3.52 0.61 0.75
CA GLY A 133 -2.57 -0.27 0.08
C GLY A 133 -1.17 0.34 0.05
N ARG A 134 -0.19 -0.37 0.61
CA ARG A 134 1.22 0.00 0.55
C ARG A 134 1.92 -0.86 -0.49
N LEU A 135 2.37 -0.20 -1.55
CA LEU A 135 3.20 -0.81 -2.58
C LEU A 135 4.67 -0.69 -2.16
N PRO A 136 5.44 -1.80 -2.11
CA PRO A 136 6.87 -1.74 -1.88
C PRO A 136 7.55 -1.06 -3.07
N VAL A 137 8.62 -0.31 -2.80
CA VAL A 137 9.50 0.17 -3.86
C VAL A 137 10.27 -1.02 -4.42
N VAL A 138 10.08 -1.30 -5.70
CA VAL A 138 10.84 -2.31 -6.42
C VAL A 138 11.86 -1.60 -7.29
N ARG A 139 13.15 -1.87 -7.06
CA ARG A 139 14.22 -1.32 -7.87
C ARG A 139 14.35 -2.18 -9.12
N ILE A 140 13.90 -1.66 -10.26
CA ILE A 140 14.06 -2.33 -11.55
C ILE A 140 15.51 -2.11 -11.98
N LEU A 141 16.40 -3.06 -11.68
CA LEU A 141 17.76 -3.06 -12.21
C LEU A 141 17.72 -3.64 -13.63
N ARG A 142 17.60 -2.74 -14.62
CA ARG A 142 17.57 -3.01 -16.07
C ARG A 142 16.43 -3.92 -16.52
N TYR A 143 15.32 -3.30 -16.92
CA TYR A 143 14.36 -3.95 -17.82
C TYR A 143 14.73 -3.62 -19.26
N SER A 144 15.21 -4.62 -19.98
CA SER A 144 15.14 -4.62 -21.44
C SER A 144 13.70 -5.03 -21.77
N PHE A 145 12.90 -4.12 -22.34
CA PHE A 145 11.62 -4.53 -22.92
C PHE A 145 11.92 -5.59 -23.99
N PRO A 146 11.33 -6.79 -23.96
CA PRO A 146 11.28 -7.59 -25.17
C PRO A 146 10.47 -6.78 -26.18
N GLU A 147 11.09 -6.40 -27.30
CA GLU A 147 10.36 -5.89 -28.45
C GLU A 147 9.32 -6.92 -28.89
N SER A 148 8.14 -6.43 -29.26
CA SER A 148 7.01 -7.12 -29.90
C SER A 148 6.05 -7.96 -29.04
N LEU A 149 4.79 -7.50 -29.04
CA LEU A 149 3.59 -8.32 -29.22
C LEU A 149 3.33 -8.48 -30.71
#